data_AF-A0A3S8RA58-F1
#
_entry.id   AF-A0A3S8RA58-F1
#
_cell.length_a   1.000
_cell.length_b   1.000
_cell.length_c   1.000
_cell.angle_alpha   90.00
_cell.angle_beta   90.00
_cell.angle_gamma   90.00
#
_symmetry.space_group_name_H-M   'P 1'
#
loop_
_entity.id
_entity.type
_entity.pdbx_description
1 polymer ?
#
loop_
_entity_poly.entity_id
_entity_poly.type
_entity_poly.pdbx_seq_one_letter_code
_entity_poly.pdbx_strand_id
1 'polypeptide(L)'
;MKNRFLELSIYNPFLQFLLLTASLFFLIHITKKLTRSYIVKNAIEPHRRKLILNLSYFLYYTLALFISLIIFGINFKEVIVFASSILAVLGVGFFAQWSILSNLTASIILFFYHPMRIGDTIKIIDKDFDLQGVVKNITGFYVLLYMPEEKREITIPNTTILYKGIELIKKQKAS
;
A
#
# COMPACT_ATOMS: atom_id res chain seq x y z
N MET A 1 28.83 12.38 35.20
CA MET A 1 29.63 12.64 33.98
C MET A 1 28.82 12.21 32.77
N LYS A 2 28.17 13.15 32.07
CA LYS A 2 27.54 12.88 30.77
C LYS A 2 28.68 12.55 29.80
N ASN A 3 28.63 11.40 29.14
CA ASN A 3 29.73 10.89 28.31
C ASN A 3 30.02 11.87 27.16
N ARG A 4 31.07 12.70 27.31
CA ARG A 4 31.54 13.68 26.31
C ARG A 4 31.77 13.06 24.91
N PHE A 5 32.10 11.77 24.89
CA PHE A 5 32.21 10.96 23.67
C PHE A 5 30.88 10.80 22.91
N LEU A 6 29.75 10.66 23.62
CA LEU A 6 28.43 10.57 22.98
C LEU A 6 28.01 11.94 22.41
N GLU A 7 28.32 13.04 23.09
CA GLU A 7 28.02 14.37 22.57
C GLU A 7 28.85 14.69 21.31
N LEU A 8 30.16 14.43 21.33
CA LEU A 8 31.02 14.62 20.14
C LEU A 8 30.64 13.72 18.95
N SER A 9 30.18 12.50 19.22
CA SER A 9 29.64 11.57 18.22
C SER A 9 28.36 12.10 17.57
N ILE A 10 27.46 12.68 18.37
CA ILE A 10 26.20 13.28 17.87
C ILE A 10 26.48 14.55 17.04
N TYR A 11 27.57 15.28 17.25
CA TYR A 11 27.88 16.48 16.47
C TYR A 11 28.74 16.22 15.22
N ASN A 12 29.23 14.99 14.99
CA ASN A 12 30.07 14.71 13.83
C ASN A 12 29.24 14.23 12.62
N PRO A 13 29.07 15.05 11.57
CA PRO A 13 28.24 14.70 10.41
C PRO A 13 28.77 13.47 9.66
N PHE A 14 30.09 13.23 9.66
CA PHE A 14 30.67 12.05 9.02
C PHE A 14 30.31 10.76 9.74
N LEU A 15 30.26 10.79 11.09
CA LEU A 15 29.86 9.63 11.87
C LEU A 15 28.36 9.34 11.71
N GLN A 16 27.52 10.38 11.70
CA GLN A 16 26.09 10.24 11.42
C GLN A 16 25.83 9.65 10.03
N PHE A 17 26.58 10.11 9.02
CA PHE A 17 26.48 9.57 7.66
C PHE A 17 26.96 8.11 7.58
N LEU A 18 28.03 7.75 8.31
CA LEU A 18 28.49 6.36 8.42
C LEU A 18 27.42 5.47 9.07
N LEU A 19 26.76 5.94 10.14
CA LEU A 19 25.66 5.21 10.78
C LEU A 19 24.44 5.07 9.85
N LEU A 20 24.09 6.13 9.11
CA LEU A 20 23.01 6.09 8.12
C LEU A 20 23.30 5.04 7.03
N THR A 21 24.51 5.03 6.48
CA THR A 21 24.91 4.06 5.44
C THR A 21 24.93 2.63 5.98
N ALA A 22 25.42 2.40 7.21
CA ALA A 22 25.36 1.10 7.86
C ALA A 22 23.90 0.64 8.07
N SER A 23 23.03 1.54 8.53
CA SER A 23 21.59 1.29 8.69
C SER A 23 20.91 0.95 7.36
N LEU A 24 21.24 1.69 6.29
CA LEU A 24 20.73 1.43 4.95
C LEU A 24 21.13 0.03 4.45
N PHE A 25 22.40 -0.35 4.63
CA PHE A 25 22.89 -1.66 4.24
C PHE A 25 22.20 -2.78 5.02
N PHE A 26 21.99 -2.58 6.32
CA PHE A 26 21.24 -3.48 7.19
C PHE A 26 19.78 -3.65 6.74
N LEU A 27 19.08 -2.54 6.42
CA LEU A 27 17.71 -2.56 5.90
C LEU A 27 17.61 -3.31 4.57
N ILE A 28 18.54 -3.07 3.64
CA ILE A 28 18.60 -3.78 2.35
C ILE A 28 18.81 -5.28 2.57
N HIS A 29 19.71 -5.65 3.48
CA HIS A 29 20.00 -7.05 3.80
C HIS A 29 18.76 -7.75 4.39
N ILE A 30 18.10 -7.14 5.38
CA ILE A 30 16.86 -7.66 5.97
C ILE A 30 15.79 -7.80 4.90
N THR A 31 15.56 -6.77 4.08
CA THR A 31 14.53 -6.78 3.06
C THR A 31 14.76 -7.92 2.07
N LYS A 32 15.98 -8.11 1.57
CA LYS A 32 16.32 -9.24 0.69
C LYS A 32 16.03 -10.59 1.35
N LYS A 33 16.38 -10.74 2.64
CA LYS A 33 16.17 -11.98 3.41
C LYS A 33 14.67 -12.26 3.60
N LEU A 34 13.90 -11.26 4.03
CA LEU A 34 12.45 -11.36 4.24
C LEU A 34 11.72 -11.66 2.93
N THR A 35 12.03 -10.92 1.87
CA THR A 35 11.41 -11.14 0.55
C THR A 35 11.73 -12.53 0.00
N ARG A 36 12.96 -13.04 0.18
CA ARG A 36 13.29 -14.43 -0.22
C ARG A 36 12.47 -15.45 0.55
N SER A 37 12.34 -15.29 1.88
CA SER A 37 11.57 -16.20 2.74
C SER A 37 10.07 -16.18 2.40
N TYR A 38 9.51 -14.99 2.15
CA TYR A 38 8.10 -14.82 1.82
C TYR A 38 7.72 -15.41 0.46
N ILE A 39 8.64 -15.36 -0.51
CA ILE A 39 8.38 -15.83 -1.88
C ILE A 39 8.43 -17.36 -1.98
N VAL A 40 9.40 -18.00 -1.31
CA VAL A 40 9.48 -19.47 -1.26
C VAL A 40 8.22 -20.06 -0.64
N LYS A 41 7.63 -19.38 0.35
CA LYS A 41 6.40 -19.83 1.03
C LYS A 41 5.12 -19.60 0.23
N ASN A 42 5.07 -18.56 -0.60
CA ASN A 42 3.83 -18.13 -1.26
C ASN A 42 3.84 -18.28 -2.79
N ALA A 43 4.82 -18.98 -3.37
CA ALA A 43 4.96 -19.22 -4.81
C ALA A 43 4.80 -17.94 -5.67
N ILE A 44 5.31 -16.81 -5.18
CA ILE A 44 5.14 -15.51 -5.84
C ILE A 44 6.00 -15.46 -7.12
N GLU A 45 5.40 -14.96 -8.20
CA GLU A 45 6.08 -14.80 -9.49
C GLU A 45 7.36 -13.98 -9.39
N PRO A 46 8.45 -14.38 -10.10
CA PRO A 46 9.73 -13.66 -10.07
C PRO A 46 9.63 -12.17 -10.45
N HIS A 47 8.67 -11.80 -11.30
CA HIS A 47 8.45 -10.40 -11.68
C HIS A 47 7.96 -9.55 -10.49
N ARG A 48 7.00 -10.06 -9.72
CA ARG A 48 6.46 -9.40 -8.52
C ARG A 48 7.55 -9.23 -7.45
N ARG A 49 8.46 -10.19 -7.32
CA ARG A 49 9.65 -10.08 -6.46
C ARG A 49 10.49 -8.85 -6.79
N LYS A 50 10.81 -8.69 -8.08
CA LYS A 50 11.63 -7.58 -8.56
C LYS A 50 10.95 -6.25 -8.28
N LEU A 51 9.64 -6.18 -8.51
CA LEU A 51 8.84 -4.98 -8.24
C LEU A 51 8.86 -4.60 -6.75
N ILE A 52 8.65 -5.56 -5.84
CA ILE A 52 8.71 -5.32 -4.39
C ILE A 52 10.07 -4.78 -3.96
N LEU A 53 11.16 -5.44 -4.39
CA LEU A 53 12.52 -5.01 -4.02
C LEU A 53 12.86 -3.64 -4.59
N ASN A 54 12.50 -3.36 -5.84
CA ASN A 54 12.74 -2.07 -6.46
C ASN A 54 12.00 -0.95 -5.73
N LEU A 55 10.75 -1.17 -5.34
CA LEU A 55 9.96 -0.19 -4.60
C LEU A 55 10.53 0.06 -3.19
N SER A 56 10.94 -1.01 -2.49
CA SER A 56 11.62 -0.87 -1.19
C SER A 56 12.92 -0.09 -1.32
N TYR A 57 13.77 -0.40 -2.31
CA TYR A 57 15.03 0.31 -2.50
C TYR A 57 14.81 1.77 -2.87
N PHE A 58 13.85 2.06 -3.76
CA PHE A 58 13.48 3.43 -4.10
C PHE A 58 13.11 4.24 -2.85
N LEU A 59 12.28 3.68 -1.96
CA LEU A 59 11.91 4.33 -0.71
C LEU A 59 13.12 4.55 0.21
N TYR A 60 13.96 3.53 0.40
CA TYR A 60 15.13 3.62 1.27
C TYR A 60 16.13 4.67 0.79
N TYR A 61 16.43 4.69 -0.51
CA TYR A 61 17.35 5.68 -1.07
C TYR A 61 16.77 7.08 -1.02
N THR A 62 15.47 7.24 -1.26
CA THR A 62 14.78 8.54 -1.15
C THR A 62 14.86 9.06 0.28
N LEU A 63 14.56 8.23 1.29
CA LEU A 63 14.67 8.61 2.70
C LEU A 63 16.11 8.91 3.11
N ALA A 64 17.06 8.08 2.69
CA ALA A 64 18.48 8.28 2.97
C ALA A 64 18.99 9.60 2.35
N LEU A 65 18.51 9.96 1.15
CA LEU A 65 18.81 11.25 0.53
C LEU A 65 18.35 12.41 1.43
N PHE A 66 17.08 12.43 1.83
CA PHE A 66 16.54 13.49 2.69
C PHE A 66 17.26 13.58 4.04
N ILE A 67 17.55 12.45 4.68
CA ILE A 67 18.28 12.42 5.95
C ILE A 67 19.72 12.92 5.75
N SER A 68 20.37 12.56 4.65
CA SER A 68 21.73 13.02 4.34
C SER A 68 21.78 14.54 4.20
N LEU A 69 20.78 15.17 3.55
CA LEU A 69 20.70 16.64 3.45
C LEU A 69 20.72 17.29 4.85
N ILE A 70 19.96 16.74 5.80
CA ILE A 70 19.90 17.23 7.18
C ILE A 70 21.26 17.03 7.89
N ILE A 71 21.90 15.87 7.72
CA ILE A 71 23.22 15.57 8.30
C ILE A 71 24.28 16.57 7.84
N PHE A 72 24.25 16.97 6.57
CA PHE A 72 25.18 17.96 6.01
C PHE A 72 24.82 19.43 6.33
N GLY A 73 23.87 19.65 7.24
CA GLY A 73 23.55 20.97 7.76
C GLY A 73 22.54 21.77 6.94
N ILE A 74 21.88 21.15 5.95
CA ILE A 74 20.75 21.79 5.26
C ILE A 74 19.61 21.93 6.27
N ASN A 75 19.03 23.12 6.31
CA ASN A 75 17.98 23.42 7.27
C ASN A 75 16.78 22.49 7.06
N PHE A 76 16.31 21.86 8.14
CA PHE A 76 15.13 20.99 8.13
C PHE A 76 13.91 21.65 7.48
N LYS A 77 13.75 22.98 7.65
CA LYS A 77 12.67 23.73 6.99
C LYS A 77 12.78 23.68 5.46
N GLU A 78 13.98 23.87 4.90
CA GLU A 78 14.20 23.82 3.45
C GLU A 78 13.94 22.42 2.90
N VAL A 79 14.39 21.39 3.64
CA VAL A 79 14.14 19.98 3.30
C VAL A 79 12.63 19.69 3.26
N ILE A 80 11.87 20.16 4.25
CA ILE A 80 10.41 20.02 4.26
C ILE A 80 9.76 20.76 3.10
N VAL A 81 10.18 21.99 2.80
CA VAL A 81 9.61 22.77 1.69
C VAL A 81 9.84 22.05 0.36
N PHE A 82 11.05 21.53 0.15
CA PHE A 82 11.37 20.73 -1.04
C PHE A 82 10.58 19.41 -1.10
N ALA A 83 10.46 18.68 0.01
CA ALA A 83 9.63 17.48 0.06
C ALA A 83 8.16 17.80 -0.24
N SER A 84 7.66 18.93 0.28
CA SER A 84 6.28 19.38 0.10
C SER A 84 5.98 19.75 -1.35
N SER A 85 6.94 20.31 -2.09
CA SER A 85 6.74 20.60 -3.52
C SER A 85 6.62 19.32 -4.35
N ILE A 86 7.44 18.30 -4.05
CA ILE A 86 7.31 16.97 -4.68
C ILE A 86 5.95 16.36 -4.35
N LEU A 87 5.54 16.40 -3.08
CA LEU A 87 4.24 15.89 -2.66
C LEU A 87 3.08 16.63 -3.34
N ALA A 88 3.19 17.93 -3.56
CA ALA A 88 2.19 18.71 -4.29
C ALA A 88 2.05 18.22 -5.74
N VAL A 89 3.16 18.00 -6.44
CA VAL A 89 3.14 17.46 -7.82
C VAL A 89 2.55 16.04 -7.86
N LEU A 90 2.95 15.17 -6.93
CA LEU A 90 2.36 13.83 -6.81
C LEU A 90 0.86 13.89 -6.53
N GLY A 91 0.43 14.81 -5.65
CA GLY A 91 -0.97 15.05 -5.35
C GLY A 91 -1.77 15.44 -6.60
N VAL A 92 -1.26 16.37 -7.40
CA VAL A 92 -1.88 16.76 -8.69
C VAL A 92 -1.91 15.57 -9.66
N GLY A 93 -0.84 14.77 -9.73
CA GLY A 93 -0.80 13.58 -10.57
C GLY A 93 -1.85 12.52 -10.18
N PHE A 94 -1.99 12.25 -8.88
CA PHE A 94 -3.05 11.36 -8.39
C PHE A 94 -4.45 11.93 -8.59
N PHE A 95 -4.61 13.24 -8.48
CA PHE A 95 -5.87 13.89 -8.79
C PHE A 95 -6.25 13.73 -10.28
N ALA A 96 -5.28 13.90 -11.18
CA ALA A 96 -5.48 13.62 -12.61
C ALA A 96 -5.86 12.15 -12.85
N GLN A 97 -5.27 11.22 -12.10
CA GLN A 97 -5.61 9.80 -12.12
C GLN A 97 -6.66 9.41 -11.05
N TRP A 98 -7.77 10.18 -10.98
CA TRP A 98 -8.85 10.08 -9.98
C TRP A 98 -9.26 8.64 -9.62
N SER A 99 -9.27 7.73 -10.61
CA SER A 99 -9.63 6.32 -10.43
C SER A 99 -8.80 5.58 -9.38
N ILE A 100 -7.49 5.87 -9.27
CA ILE A 100 -6.63 5.17 -8.30
C ILE A 100 -7.02 5.56 -6.88
N LEU A 101 -7.13 6.86 -6.62
CA LEU A 101 -7.45 7.36 -5.29
C LEU A 101 -8.86 6.96 -4.88
N SER A 102 -9.83 7.11 -5.77
CA SER A 102 -11.23 6.75 -5.50
C SER A 102 -11.41 5.26 -5.23
N ASN A 103 -10.72 4.36 -5.94
CA ASN A 103 -10.80 2.92 -5.66
C ASN A 103 -10.13 2.52 -4.33
N LEU A 104 -9.03 3.18 -3.97
CA LEU A 104 -8.37 2.95 -2.68
C LEU A 104 -9.22 3.48 -1.51
N THR A 105 -9.81 4.68 -1.64
CA THR A 105 -10.74 5.19 -0.64
C THR A 105 -11.98 4.30 -0.55
N ALA A 106 -12.53 3.86 -1.69
CA ALA A 106 -13.66 2.94 -1.72
C ALA A 106 -13.33 1.59 -1.08
N SER A 107 -12.11 1.05 -1.22
CA SER A 107 -11.73 -0.21 -0.55
C SER A 107 -11.87 -0.10 0.97
N ILE A 108 -11.41 1.02 1.54
CA ILE A 108 -11.50 1.29 2.98
C ILE A 108 -12.96 1.37 3.42
N ILE A 109 -13.79 2.11 2.67
CA ILE A 109 -15.21 2.26 2.97
C ILE A 109 -15.93 0.91 2.89
N LEU A 110 -15.70 0.14 1.82
CA LEU A 110 -16.28 -1.19 1.63
C LEU A 110 -15.87 -2.15 2.74
N PHE A 111 -14.59 -2.14 3.14
CA PHE A 111 -14.08 -3.06 4.14
C PHE A 111 -14.61 -2.75 5.55
N PHE A 112 -14.61 -1.49 5.97
CA PHE A 112 -14.96 -1.12 7.35
C PHE A 112 -16.44 -0.77 7.52
N TYR A 113 -17.02 -0.02 6.60
CA TYR A 113 -18.32 0.65 6.81
C TYR A 113 -19.47 0.03 6.03
N HIS A 114 -19.23 -0.54 4.85
CA HIS A 114 -20.29 -1.13 4.05
C HIS A 114 -20.83 -2.43 4.70
N PRO A 115 -22.13 -2.75 4.64
CA PRO A 115 -22.71 -3.91 5.33
C PRO A 115 -22.28 -5.28 4.74
N MET A 116 -21.98 -5.33 3.44
CA MET A 116 -21.39 -6.50 2.77
C MET A 116 -20.04 -6.89 3.39
N ARG A 117 -19.85 -8.19 3.61
CA ARG A 117 -18.61 -8.79 4.11
C ARG A 117 -18.08 -9.87 3.17
N ILE A 118 -16.81 -10.23 3.36
CA ILE A 118 -16.20 -11.36 2.67
C ILE A 118 -16.95 -12.64 3.08
N GLY A 119 -17.36 -13.43 2.10
CA GLY A 119 -18.18 -14.63 2.26
C GLY A 119 -19.67 -14.43 2.01
N ASP A 120 -20.17 -13.20 1.97
CA ASP A 120 -21.57 -12.92 1.68
C ASP A 120 -21.90 -13.21 0.22
N THR A 121 -23.10 -13.74 -0.02
CA THR A 121 -23.70 -13.74 -1.36
C THR A 121 -24.41 -12.41 -1.54
N ILE A 122 -24.03 -11.70 -2.60
CA ILE A 122 -24.61 -10.41 -2.93
C ILE A 122 -25.22 -10.45 -4.33
N LYS A 123 -26.23 -9.61 -4.53
CA LYS A 123 -26.77 -9.29 -5.84
C LYS A 123 -26.62 -7.79 -6.08
N ILE A 124 -26.02 -7.43 -7.22
CA ILE A 124 -25.84 -6.04 -7.62
C ILE A 124 -27.16 -5.58 -8.25
N ILE A 125 -27.76 -4.55 -7.67
CA ILE A 125 -29.02 -3.95 -8.16
C ILE A 125 -28.66 -2.93 -9.23
N ASP A 126 -28.61 -3.39 -10.47
CA ASP A 126 -28.34 -2.58 -11.64
C ASP A 126 -29.25 -3.02 -12.80
N LYS A 127 -29.75 -2.06 -13.59
CA LYS A 127 -30.59 -2.35 -14.75
C LYS A 127 -29.81 -3.00 -15.89
N ASP A 128 -28.50 -2.72 -15.96
CA ASP A 128 -27.61 -3.20 -17.01
C ASP A 128 -26.81 -4.44 -16.58
N PHE A 129 -26.80 -4.76 -15.27
CA PHE A 129 -25.99 -5.84 -14.69
C PHE A 129 -26.77 -6.61 -13.61
N ASP A 130 -27.40 -7.73 -14.00
CA ASP A 130 -28.03 -8.66 -13.06
C ASP A 130 -27.03 -9.70 -12.55
N LEU A 131 -26.02 -9.25 -11.79
CA LEU A 131 -24.92 -10.10 -11.31
C LEU A 131 -25.14 -10.52 -9.85
N GLN A 132 -25.10 -11.82 -9.60
CA GLN A 132 -25.17 -12.41 -8.26
C GLN A 132 -23.97 -13.31 -7.99
N GLY A 133 -23.24 -13.05 -6.90
CA GLY A 133 -22.10 -13.88 -6.54
C GLY A 133 -21.61 -13.71 -5.12
N VAL A 134 -20.61 -14.52 -4.76
CA VAL A 134 -20.03 -14.58 -3.43
C VAL A 134 -18.81 -13.67 -3.37
N VAL A 135 -18.76 -12.78 -2.38
CA VAL A 135 -17.61 -11.90 -2.15
C VAL A 135 -16.44 -12.73 -1.66
N LYS A 136 -15.42 -12.89 -2.50
CA LYS A 136 -14.20 -13.63 -2.15
C LYS A 136 -13.17 -12.75 -1.47
N ASN A 137 -13.04 -11.51 -1.93
CA ASN A 137 -12.06 -10.58 -1.39
C ASN A 137 -12.43 -9.13 -1.70
N ILE A 138 -12.01 -8.20 -0.84
CA ILE A 138 -12.03 -6.76 -1.09
C ILE A 138 -10.58 -6.31 -1.13
N THR A 139 -10.06 -6.02 -2.31
CA THR A 139 -8.67 -5.56 -2.50
C THR A 139 -8.59 -4.04 -2.48
N GLY A 140 -7.37 -3.48 -2.57
CA GLY A 140 -7.19 -2.02 -2.66
C GLY A 140 -7.81 -1.38 -3.91
N PHE A 141 -8.11 -2.14 -4.97
CA PHE A 141 -8.61 -1.58 -6.23
C PHE A 141 -9.93 -2.19 -6.72
N TYR A 142 -10.23 -3.43 -6.36
CA TYR A 142 -11.42 -4.15 -6.82
C TYR A 142 -11.95 -5.14 -5.77
N VAL A 143 -13.23 -5.44 -5.88
CA VAL A 143 -13.87 -6.57 -5.21
C VAL A 143 -13.80 -7.78 -6.13
N LEU A 144 -13.36 -8.92 -5.59
CA LEU A 144 -13.37 -10.20 -6.27
C LEU A 144 -14.67 -10.94 -5.93
N LEU A 145 -15.47 -11.21 -6.94
CA LEU A 145 -16.71 -11.97 -6.82
C LEU A 145 -16.56 -13.32 -7.51
N TYR A 146 -17.02 -14.38 -6.87
CA TYR A 146 -17.17 -15.69 -7.47
C TYR A 146 -18.62 -15.92 -7.88
N MET A 147 -18.86 -16.21 -9.15
CA MET A 147 -20.17 -16.51 -9.73
C MET A 147 -20.38 -18.04 -9.68
N PRO A 148 -21.25 -18.57 -8.78
CA PRO A 148 -21.37 -20.01 -8.59
C PRO A 148 -21.95 -20.74 -9.81
N GLU A 149 -22.94 -20.13 -10.48
CA GLU A 149 -23.61 -20.73 -11.64
C GLU A 149 -22.66 -20.87 -12.83
N GLU A 150 -21.89 -19.80 -13.11
CA GLU A 150 -20.96 -19.74 -14.23
C GLU A 150 -19.57 -20.31 -13.90
N LYS A 151 -19.32 -20.67 -12.63
CA LYS A 151 -18.03 -21.15 -12.10
C LYS A 151 -16.82 -20.27 -12.48
N ARG A 152 -17.02 -18.96 -12.55
CA ARG A 152 -15.97 -17.98 -12.88
C ARG A 152 -15.82 -16.92 -11.80
N GLU A 153 -14.67 -16.26 -11.82
CA GLU A 153 -14.41 -15.10 -11.00
C GLU A 153 -14.49 -13.82 -11.84
N ILE A 154 -15.02 -12.77 -11.23
CA ILE A 154 -15.05 -11.43 -11.83
C ILE A 154 -14.49 -10.42 -10.83
N THR A 155 -13.77 -9.44 -11.35
CA THR A 155 -13.29 -8.31 -10.58
C THR A 155 -14.09 -7.08 -10.94
N ILE A 156 -14.59 -6.37 -9.93
CA ILE A 156 -15.32 -5.12 -10.13
C ILE A 156 -14.59 -4.03 -9.35
N PRO A 157 -14.27 -2.87 -9.97
CA PRO A 157 -13.65 -1.77 -9.26
C PRO A 157 -14.42 -1.40 -8.00
N ASN A 158 -13.70 -1.09 -6.92
CA ASN A 158 -14.31 -0.77 -5.63
C ASN A 158 -15.30 0.40 -5.72
N THR A 159 -14.96 1.43 -6.49
CA THR A 159 -15.83 2.57 -6.76
C THR A 159 -17.14 2.16 -7.40
N THR A 160 -17.10 1.27 -8.39
CA THR A 160 -18.29 0.73 -9.03
C THR A 160 -19.17 0.02 -8.00
N ILE A 161 -18.63 -0.87 -7.17
CA ILE A 161 -19.42 -1.55 -6.13
C ILE A 161 -20.03 -0.55 -5.14
N LEU A 162 -19.24 0.42 -4.69
CA LEU A 162 -19.66 1.39 -3.68
C LEU A 162 -20.85 2.26 -4.14
N TYR A 163 -20.96 2.55 -5.44
CA TYR A 163 -22.02 3.38 -6.00
C TYR A 163 -23.25 2.60 -6.47
N LYS A 164 -23.25 1.26 -6.37
CA LYS A 164 -24.39 0.42 -6.75
C LYS A 164 -25.21 0.01 -5.53
N GLY A 165 -26.51 -0.21 -5.75
CA GLY A 165 -27.34 -0.87 -4.77
C GLY A 165 -26.90 -2.33 -4.61
N ILE A 166 -26.79 -2.82 -3.38
CA ILE A 166 -26.40 -4.20 -3.10
C ILE A 166 -27.47 -4.87 -2.26
N GLU A 167 -28.03 -5.97 -2.75
CA GLU A 167 -28.89 -6.86 -1.99
C GLU A 167 -28.04 -7.94 -1.31
N LEU A 168 -28.18 -8.07 0.01
CA LEU A 168 -27.51 -9.12 0.79
C LEU A 168 -28.40 -10.35 0.87
N ILE A 169 -27.99 -11.42 0.18
CA ILE A 169 -28.73 -12.68 0.17
C ILE A 169 -28.26 -13.52 1.36
N LYS A 170 -29.02 -13.47 2.46
CA LYS A 170 -28.77 -14.33 3.61
C LYS A 170 -29.04 -15.79 3.22
N LYS A 171 -28.05 -16.67 3.40
CA LYS A 171 -28.34 -18.12 3.44
C LYS A 171 -29.30 -18.35 4.60
N GLN A 172 -30.52 -18.83 4.31
CA GLN A 172 -31.39 -19.37 5.35
C GLN A 172 -30.60 -20.47 6.06
N LYS A 173 -30.33 -20.30 7.35
CA LYS A 173 -29.89 -21.42 8.18
C LYS A 173 -31.04 -22.42 8.15
N ALA A 174 -30.82 -23.59 7.56
CA ALA A 174 -31.70 -24.73 7.77
C ALA A 174 -31.74 -24.97 9.28
N SER A 175 -32.90 -24.68 9.87
CA SER A 175 -33.25 -24.96 11.26
C SER A 175 -33.51 -26.45 11.44
#